data_AF-A0A6J4UM49-F1
#
_entry.id   AF-A0A6J4UM49-F1
#
_cell.length_a   1.000
_cell.length_b   1.000
_cell.length_c   1.000
_cell.angle_alpha   90.00
_cell.angle_beta   90.00
_cell.angle_gamma   90.00
#
_symmetry.space_group_name_H-M   'P 1'
#
loop_
_entity.id
_entity.type
_entity.pdbx_description
1 polymer ?
#
loop_
_entity_poly.entity_id
_entity_poly.type
_entity_poly.pdbx_seq_one_letter_code
_entity_poly.pdbx_strand_id
1 'polypeptide(L)'
;MAAPTPTDSAGPRIDPATLEELRRALIARQEQVQAELDRLDSEMRALGADQNTVRGSLGNHIAEDGSNVTEQSRILAVTGDMRDILAQVSDALGRMDHGTYGLCQRCGKPINPERLEAFPYVAYDIDCQQILEREQALRAGR
;
A
#
# COMPACT_ATOMS: atom_id res chain seq x y z
N MET A 1 -34.74 18.04 -6.23
CA MET A 1 -33.29 17.78 -6.15
C MET A 1 -33.13 16.30 -6.40
N ALA A 2 -32.89 15.93 -7.66
CA ALA A 2 -32.91 14.53 -8.09
C ALA A 2 -31.62 13.87 -7.62
N ALA A 3 -31.74 12.82 -6.80
CA ALA A 3 -30.63 11.92 -6.51
C ALA A 3 -30.13 11.33 -7.84
N PRO A 4 -28.80 11.28 -8.09
CA PRO A 4 -28.29 10.57 -9.25
C PRO A 4 -28.68 9.09 -9.14
N THR A 5 -29.33 8.58 -10.18
CA THR A 5 -29.67 7.17 -10.37
C THR A 5 -28.41 6.29 -10.30
N PRO A 6 -28.48 5.06 -9.76
CA PRO A 6 -27.35 4.14 -9.79
C PRO A 6 -27.05 3.80 -11.26
N THR A 7 -25.94 4.34 -11.75
CA THR A 7 -25.41 4.03 -13.09
C THR A 7 -25.15 2.54 -13.16
N ASP A 8 -25.80 1.87 -14.12
CA ASP A 8 -25.56 0.50 -14.59
C ASP A 8 -24.11 0.34 -15.07
N SER A 9 -23.19 0.31 -14.11
CA SER A 9 -21.76 0.16 -14.32
C SER A 9 -21.48 -1.33 -14.18
N ALA A 10 -21.53 -2.04 -15.30
CA ALA A 10 -21.31 -3.47 -15.42
C ALA A 10 -19.89 -3.87 -14.97
N GLY A 11 -19.66 -3.82 -13.65
CA GLY A 11 -18.59 -4.53 -12.98
C GLY A 11 -18.78 -6.03 -13.12
N PRO A 12 -17.71 -6.83 -13.06
CA PRO A 12 -17.88 -8.27 -12.89
C PRO A 12 -18.80 -8.49 -11.68
N ARG A 13 -19.85 -9.29 -11.86
CA ARG A 13 -20.78 -9.62 -10.76
C ARG A 13 -20.05 -10.53 -9.77
N ILE A 14 -19.24 -9.92 -8.90
CA ILE A 14 -18.68 -10.59 -7.73
C ILE A 14 -19.84 -10.89 -6.80
N ASP A 15 -19.92 -12.14 -6.35
CA ASP A 15 -21.00 -12.58 -5.48
C ASP A 15 -20.97 -11.78 -4.18
N PRO A 16 -22.12 -11.35 -3.61
CA PRO A 16 -22.14 -10.54 -2.39
C PRO A 16 -21.42 -11.21 -1.21
N ALA A 17 -21.46 -12.55 -1.14
CA ALA A 17 -20.73 -13.32 -0.12
C ALA A 17 -19.21 -13.22 -0.31
N THR A 18 -18.74 -13.39 -1.55
CA THR A 18 -17.33 -13.25 -1.94
C THR A 18 -16.83 -11.82 -1.68
N LEU A 19 -17.64 -10.81 -1.98
CA LEU A 19 -17.31 -9.41 -1.73
C LEU A 19 -17.09 -9.14 -0.23
N GLU A 20 -17.94 -9.68 0.64
CA GLU A 20 -17.80 -9.53 2.09
C GLU A 20 -16.58 -10.28 2.65
N GLU A 21 -16.23 -11.44 2.07
CA GLU A 21 -14.99 -12.14 2.39
C GLU A 21 -13.75 -11.31 2.03
N LEU A 22 -13.71 -10.77 0.80
CA LEU A 22 -12.62 -9.90 0.35
C LEU A 22 -12.55 -8.61 1.19
N ARG A 23 -13.70 -8.05 1.59
CA ARG A 23 -13.77 -6.88 2.48
C ARG A 23 -13.13 -7.17 3.82
N ARG A 24 -13.48 -8.30 4.45
CA ARG A 24 -12.87 -8.73 5.73
C ARG A 24 -11.36 -8.95 5.58
N ALA A 25 -10.92 -9.55 4.48
CA ALA A 25 -9.50 -9.73 4.20
C ALA A 25 -8.76 -8.39 4.07
N LEU A 26 -9.36 -7.39 3.40
CA LEU A 26 -8.80 -6.05 3.28
C LEU A 26 -8.72 -5.32 4.63
N ILE A 27 -9.76 -5.40 5.47
CA ILE A 27 -9.75 -4.80 6.81
C ILE A 27 -8.65 -5.42 7.68
N ALA A 28 -8.55 -6.76 7.69
CA ALA A 28 -7.49 -7.45 8.41
C ALA A 28 -6.10 -7.04 7.88
N ARG A 29 -5.96 -6.87 6.56
CA ARG A 29 -4.70 -6.40 5.96
C ARG A 29 -4.38 -4.96 6.36
N GLN A 30 -5.38 -4.08 6.42
CA GLN A 30 -5.22 -2.69 6.87
C GLN A 30 -4.67 -2.64 8.29
N GLU A 31 -5.27 -3.41 9.21
CA GLU A 31 -4.83 -3.49 10.61
C GLU A 31 -3.40 -4.01 10.73
N GLN A 32 -3.05 -5.07 9.97
CA GLN A 32 -1.70 -5.61 9.94
C GLN A 32 -0.66 -4.59 9.47
N VAL A 33 -0.95 -3.87 8.38
CA VAL A 33 -0.04 -2.88 7.81
C VAL A 33 0.10 -1.68 8.77
N GLN A 34 -0.98 -1.27 9.43
CA GLN A 34 -0.91 -0.20 10.42
C GLN A 34 -0.04 -0.59 11.62
N ALA A 35 -0.22 -1.81 12.16
CA ALA A 35 0.61 -2.31 13.25
C ALA A 35 2.10 -2.38 12.87
N GLU A 36 2.40 -2.77 11.63
CA GLU A 36 3.77 -2.81 11.12
C GLU A 36 4.36 -1.41 10.97
N LEU A 37 3.59 -0.42 10.50
CA LEU A 37 4.02 0.98 10.44
C LEU A 37 4.35 1.54 11.83
N ASP A 38 3.52 1.23 12.84
CA ASP A 38 3.75 1.67 14.22
C ASP A 38 5.02 1.02 14.82
N ARG A 39 5.30 -0.25 14.46
CA ARG A 39 6.53 -0.95 14.82
C ARG A 39 7.76 -0.28 14.20
N LEU A 40 7.71 0.02 12.91
CA LEU A 40 8.81 0.68 12.18
C LEU A 40 9.07 2.10 12.68
N ASP A 41 8.03 2.86 13.05
CA ASP A 41 8.19 4.19 13.65
C ASP A 41 8.90 4.11 15.00
N SER A 42 8.54 3.12 15.82
CA SER A 42 9.20 2.86 17.11
C SER A 42 10.67 2.47 16.92
N GLU A 43 10.98 1.63 15.94
CA GLU A 43 12.34 1.21 15.56
C GLU A 43 13.18 2.42 15.11
N MET A 44 12.62 3.29 14.27
CA MET A 44 13.27 4.52 13.80
C MET A 44 13.56 5.51 14.93
N ARG A 45 12.63 5.67 15.88
CA ARG A 45 12.85 6.52 17.07
C ARG A 45 13.95 5.98 17.98
N ALA A 46 14.05 4.66 18.14
CA ALA A 46 15.10 4.04 18.95
C ALA A 46 16.50 4.33 18.37
N LEU A 47 16.66 4.23 17.04
CA LEU A 47 17.90 4.57 16.35
C LEU A 47 18.26 6.06 16.50
N GLY A 48 17.27 6.95 16.45
CA GLY A 48 17.47 8.39 16.64
C GLY A 48 17.77 8.80 18.09
N ALA A 49 17.23 8.08 19.07
CA ALA A 49 17.46 8.35 20.49
C ALA A 49 18.91 8.04 20.91
N ASP A 50 19.52 7.00 20.33
CA ASP A 50 20.91 6.62 20.57
C ASP A 50 21.90 7.71 20.13
N GLN A 51 21.57 8.47 19.07
CA GLN A 51 22.41 9.59 18.63
C GLN A 51 22.41 10.79 19.59
N ASN A 52 21.33 11.00 20.36
CA ASN A 52 21.17 12.19 21.20
C ASN A 52 21.77 12.01 22.62
N THR A 53 21.90 10.76 23.09
CA THR A 53 22.53 10.42 24.38
C THR A 53 24.06 10.33 24.30
N VAL A 54 24.63 10.27 23.09
CA VAL A 54 26.02 9.86 22.83
C VAL A 54 26.91 11.01 22.32
N ARG A 55 26.54 12.29 22.55
CA ARG A 55 27.45 13.42 22.26
C ARG A 55 28.70 13.48 23.18
N GLY A 56 28.88 12.53 24.10
CA GLY A 56 29.92 12.53 25.13
C GLY A 56 31.16 11.65 24.91
N SER A 57 31.22 10.74 23.92
CA SER A 57 32.30 9.75 23.84
C SER A 57 32.88 9.58 22.43
N LEU A 58 33.72 10.53 21.99
CA LEU A 58 34.31 10.67 20.65
C LEU A 58 35.22 9.52 20.11
N GLY A 59 35.16 8.30 20.64
CA GLY A 59 36.10 7.22 20.30
C GLY A 59 35.60 6.12 19.35
N ASN A 60 34.29 5.82 19.33
CA ASN A 60 33.79 4.55 18.75
C ASN A 60 32.76 4.71 17.60
N HIS A 61 32.38 5.94 17.22
CA HIS A 61 31.13 6.18 16.48
C HIS A 61 31.22 6.20 14.94
N ILE A 62 32.41 6.21 14.33
CA ILE A 62 32.50 6.33 12.85
C ILE A 62 31.94 5.07 12.14
N ALA A 63 32.11 3.89 12.75
CA ALA A 63 31.55 2.64 12.21
C ALA A 63 30.06 2.45 12.56
N GLU A 64 29.64 2.86 13.75
CA GLU A 64 28.24 2.80 14.20
C GLU A 64 27.35 3.78 13.42
N ASP A 65 27.87 4.97 13.08
CA ASP A 65 27.13 5.97 12.30
C ASP A 65 26.78 5.45 10.88
N GLY A 66 27.73 4.79 10.20
CA GLY A 66 27.47 4.16 8.91
C GLY A 66 26.46 2.99 8.96
N SER A 67 26.49 2.20 10.04
CA SER A 67 25.52 1.13 10.28
C SER A 67 24.12 1.68 10.53
N ASN A 68 24.01 2.72 11.37
CA ASN A 68 22.74 3.36 11.73
C ASN A 68 22.09 4.09 10.54
N VAL A 69 22.89 4.75 9.69
CA VAL A 69 22.40 5.38 8.45
C VAL A 69 21.87 4.34 7.46
N THR A 70 22.56 3.20 7.33
CA THR A 70 22.11 2.09 6.47
C THR A 70 20.77 1.54 6.97
N GLU A 71 20.65 1.34 8.28
CA GLU A 71 19.43 0.81 8.90
C GLU A 71 18.26 1.79 8.82
N GLN A 72 18.50 3.08 9.04
CA GLN A 72 17.49 4.11 8.85
C GLN A 72 16.98 4.15 7.40
N SER A 73 17.89 4.04 6.43
CA SER A 73 17.53 4.00 5.00
C SER A 73 16.66 2.79 4.68
N ARG A 74 16.96 1.62 5.27
CA ARG A 74 16.15 0.40 5.14
C ARG A 74 14.74 0.60 5.72
N ILE A 75 14.64 1.15 6.93
CA ILE A 75 13.35 1.39 7.59
C ILE A 75 12.50 2.38 6.77
N LEU A 76 13.11 3.46 6.25
CA LEU A 76 12.41 4.43 5.42
C LEU A 76 11.85 3.81 4.14
N ALA A 77 12.63 2.96 3.47
CA ALA A 77 12.18 2.25 2.27
C ALA A 77 10.97 1.35 2.57
N VAL A 78 11.09 0.48 3.58
CA VAL A 78 9.98 -0.42 3.98
C VAL A 78 8.75 0.36 4.43
N THR A 79 8.94 1.47 5.16
CA THR A 79 7.83 2.34 5.59
C THR A 79 7.10 2.96 4.38
N GLY A 80 7.85 3.36 3.34
CA GLY A 80 7.28 3.83 2.07
C GLY A 80 6.38 2.78 1.43
N ASP A 81 6.91 1.57 1.23
CA ASP A 81 6.18 0.45 0.62
C ASP A 81 4.90 0.11 1.41
N MET A 82 4.98 0.09 2.76
CA MET A 82 3.83 -0.18 3.62
C MET A 82 2.76 0.91 3.52
N ARG A 83 3.15 2.19 3.42
CA ARG A 83 2.20 3.29 3.21
C ARG A 83 1.49 3.18 1.86
N ASP A 84 2.20 2.78 0.81
CA ASP A 84 1.61 2.56 -0.50
C ASP A 84 0.60 1.41 -0.49
N ILE A 85 0.91 0.30 0.21
CA ILE A 85 -0.04 -0.79 0.41
C ILE A 85 -1.27 -0.32 1.20
N LEU A 86 -1.07 0.44 2.27
CA LEU A 86 -2.17 0.97 3.08
C LEU A 86 -3.11 1.85 2.25
N ALA A 87 -2.54 2.72 1.40
CA ALA A 87 -3.30 3.56 0.49
C ALA A 87 -4.10 2.72 -0.52
N GLN A 88 -3.50 1.67 -1.09
CA GLN A 88 -4.19 0.77 -2.02
C GLN A 88 -5.34 -0.01 -1.34
N VAL A 89 -5.13 -0.48 -0.10
CA VAL A 89 -6.17 -1.16 0.69
C VAL A 89 -7.33 -0.21 1.00
N SER A 90 -7.02 1.01 1.44
CA SER A 90 -8.03 2.04 1.70
C SER A 90 -8.82 2.41 0.45
N ASP A 91 -8.15 2.55 -0.70
CA ASP A 91 -8.81 2.80 -1.99
C ASP A 91 -9.73 1.64 -2.38
N ALA A 92 -9.26 0.40 -2.22
CA ALA A 92 -10.04 -0.78 -2.53
C ALA A 92 -11.33 -0.87 -1.70
N LEU A 93 -11.25 -0.62 -0.39
CA LEU A 93 -12.42 -0.52 0.50
C LEU A 93 -13.37 0.59 0.05
N GLY A 94 -12.83 1.78 -0.28
CA GLY A 94 -13.62 2.87 -0.83
C GLY A 94 -14.35 2.51 -2.12
N ARG A 95 -13.72 1.73 -3.02
CA ARG A 95 -14.37 1.23 -4.24
C ARG A 95 -15.46 0.21 -3.94
N MET A 96 -15.31 -0.61 -2.90
CA MET A 96 -16.37 -1.52 -2.46
C MET A 96 -17.59 -0.74 -1.99
N ASP A 97 -17.38 0.34 -1.24
CA ASP A 97 -18.47 1.21 -0.76
C ASP A 97 -19.17 1.96 -1.91
N HIS A 98 -18.43 2.38 -2.93
CA HIS A 98 -18.99 3.03 -4.13
C HIS A 98 -19.56 2.05 -5.18
N GLY A 99 -19.41 0.74 -4.99
CA GLY A 99 -19.86 -0.28 -5.95
C GLY A 99 -19.04 -0.33 -7.25
N THR A 100 -17.83 0.22 -7.26
CA THR A 100 -16.91 0.22 -8.43
C THR A 100 -15.78 -0.80 -8.31
N TYR A 101 -15.78 -1.60 -7.24
CA TYR A 101 -14.79 -2.65 -7.02
C TYR A 101 -14.82 -3.72 -8.13
N GLY A 102 -13.62 -4.19 -8.51
CA GLY A 102 -13.46 -5.15 -9.60
C GLY A 102 -13.38 -4.54 -11.00
N LEU A 103 -13.41 -3.21 -11.13
CA LEU A 103 -13.15 -2.49 -12.38
C LEU A 103 -11.77 -1.84 -12.36
N CYS A 104 -11.05 -1.95 -13.49
CA CYS A 104 -9.77 -1.29 -13.69
C CYS A 104 -9.94 0.23 -13.71
N GLN A 105 -9.23 0.95 -12.82
CA GLN A 105 -9.31 2.40 -12.73
C GLN A 105 -8.78 3.14 -13.97
N ARG A 106 -7.95 2.50 -14.80
CA ARG A 106 -7.40 3.11 -16.03
C ARG A 106 -8.31 2.95 -17.24
N CYS A 107 -8.80 1.74 -17.49
CA CYS A 107 -9.50 1.42 -18.74
C CYS A 107 -10.99 1.06 -18.54
N GLY A 108 -11.45 0.90 -17.29
CA GLY A 108 -12.83 0.55 -16.95
C GLY A 108 -13.20 -0.91 -17.21
N LYS A 109 -12.26 -1.78 -17.62
CA LYS A 109 -12.53 -3.20 -17.86
C LYS A 109 -12.58 -4.00 -16.54
N PRO A 110 -13.32 -5.12 -16.50
CA PRO A 110 -13.28 -6.07 -15.39
C PRO A 110 -11.86 -6.56 -15.08
N ILE A 111 -11.51 -6.59 -13.80
CA ILE A 111 -10.28 -7.24 -13.31
C ILE A 111 -10.54 -8.74 -13.17
N ASN A 112 -9.57 -9.57 -13.54
CA ASN A 112 -9.68 -11.03 -13.40
C ASN A 112 -9.98 -11.41 -11.92
N PRO A 113 -11.03 -12.20 -11.64
CA PRO A 113 -11.37 -12.63 -10.28
C PRO A 113 -10.21 -13.34 -9.57
N GLU A 114 -9.44 -14.20 -10.25
CA GLU A 114 -8.27 -14.87 -9.66
C GLU A 114 -7.23 -13.87 -9.15
N ARG A 115 -7.11 -12.72 -9.82
CA ARG A 115 -6.22 -11.62 -9.40
C ARG A 115 -6.77 -10.90 -8.16
N LEU A 116 -8.08 -10.71 -8.07
CA LEU A 116 -8.73 -10.09 -6.91
C LEU A 116 -8.70 -11.02 -5.68
N GLU A 117 -8.79 -12.33 -5.89
CA GLU A 117 -8.63 -13.33 -4.84
C GLU A 117 -7.19 -13.36 -4.30
N ALA A 118 -6.19 -13.31 -5.20
CA ALA A 118 -4.78 -13.27 -4.80
C ALA A 118 -4.37 -11.92 -4.19
N PHE A 119 -4.85 -10.82 -4.77
CA PHE A 119 -4.48 -9.45 -4.39
C PHE A 119 -5.72 -8.54 -4.37
N PRO A 120 -6.50 -8.52 -3.28
CA PRO A 120 -7.78 -7.80 -3.22
C PRO A 120 -7.65 -6.26 -3.27
N TYR A 121 -6.45 -5.71 -3.11
CA TYR A 121 -6.22 -4.27 -3.13
C TYR A 121 -5.90 -3.70 -4.53
N VAL A 122 -5.74 -4.55 -5.56
CA VAL A 122 -5.30 -4.10 -6.89
C VAL A 122 -6.32 -3.18 -7.56
N ALA A 123 -5.83 -2.11 -8.20
CA ALA A 123 -6.66 -1.12 -8.90
C ALA A 123 -6.74 -1.29 -10.42
N TYR A 124 -5.87 -2.12 -10.98
CA TYR A 124 -5.68 -2.22 -12.43
C TYR A 124 -5.72 -3.68 -12.88
N ASP A 125 -6.19 -3.87 -14.11
CA ASP A 125 -5.98 -5.12 -14.84
C ASP A 125 -4.49 -5.33 -15.17
N ILE A 126 -4.13 -6.53 -15.64
CA ILE A 126 -2.74 -6.89 -15.90
C ILE A 126 -2.09 -6.04 -17.00
N ASP A 127 -2.82 -5.71 -18.06
CA ASP A 127 -2.30 -4.93 -19.18
C ASP A 127 -2.01 -3.49 -18.74
N CYS A 128 -2.95 -2.87 -18.04
CA CYS A 128 -2.83 -1.52 -17.50
C CYS A 128 -1.73 -1.43 -16.44
N GLN A 129 -1.61 -2.46 -15.60
CA GLN A 129 -0.54 -2.57 -14.60
C GLN A 129 0.84 -2.57 -15.28
N GLN A 130 1.03 -3.40 -16.31
CA GLN A 130 2.30 -3.46 -17.05
C GLN A 130 2.67 -2.12 -17.70
N ILE A 131 1.69 -1.40 -18.24
CA ILE A 131 1.94 -0.08 -18.82
C ILE A 131 2.35 0.92 -17.73
N LEU A 132 1.69 0.92 -16.56
CA LEU A 132 2.04 1.80 -15.44
C LEU A 132 3.44 1.52 -14.90
N GLU A 133 3.81 0.25 -14.73
CA GLU A 133 5.15 -0.16 -14.30
C GLU A 133 6.22 0.30 -15.29
N ARG A 134 5.96 0.16 -16.59
CA ARG A 134 6.85 0.68 -17.64
C ARG A 134 6.98 2.21 -17.58
N GLU A 135 5.87 2.92 -17.39
CA GLU A 135 5.88 4.38 -17.25
C GLU A 135 6.66 4.83 -15.99
N GLN A 136 6.54 4.10 -14.87
CA GLN A 136 7.30 4.34 -13.65
C GLN A 136 8.79 4.09 -13.84
N ALA A 137 9.18 2.98 -14.47
CA ALA A 137 10.59 2.68 -14.77
C ALA A 137 11.24 3.78 -15.63
N LEU A 138 10.52 4.30 -16.62
CA LEU A 138 10.98 5.42 -17.46
C LEU A 138 11.09 6.75 -16.68
N ARG A 139 10.31 6.93 -15.60
CA ARG A 139 10.38 8.11 -14.72
C ARG A 139 11.52 8.01 -13.72
N ALA A 140 11.76 6.83 -13.16
CA ALA A 140 12.81 6.60 -12.16
C ALA A 140 14.23 6.61 -12.75
N GLY A 141 14.37 6.32 -14.05
CA GLY A 141 15.65 6.41 -14.78
C GLY A 141 16.02 7.82 -15.27
N ARG A 142 15.31 8.87 -14.83
CA ARG A 142 15.61 10.27 -15.15
C ARG A 142 16.17 11.02 -13.95
#